data_AF-A0A1B8GX67-F1
#
_entry.id   AF-A0A1B8GX67-F1
#
_cell.length_a   1.000
_cell.length_b   1.000
_cell.length_c   1.000
_cell.angle_alpha   90.00
_cell.angle_beta   90.00
_cell.angle_gamma   90.00
#
_symmetry.space_group_name_H-M   'P 1'
#
loop_
_entity.id
_entity.type
_entity.pdbx_description
1 polymer ?
#
loop_
_entity_poly.entity_id
_entity_poly.type
_entity_poly.pdbx_seq_one_letter_code
_entity_poly.pdbx_strand_id
1 'polypeptide(L)'
;MGSSVLSNLPCAKEADAAPKLLIIMVGLPARGKSYIVRKLSRYLNWLQYEARVFNVGERRRAEAHVEQSGEKAEESHLSRGQFSSSAAFFDPTNADLVSARDQIALKTLDELLNWLSRQDSSSIGILDATNSTQERRQILLSHIRRKRGTLNEVLFIETCCFDQDILEHNFQLKLNGPDYRGQDPDEALRDFRQRVVFYEKSYVPLGEVEEQDKIPYLQVIDVGRKINTHLIQGYLSSRVVEYMLNFNLSERQIWIFSGGESIDDSAGRIGRRSDLTENGQRYAASLVRFIHGERERWEKKRQSHRTQNRDSTRFSVDDPTRKQDALHPQRHKNWSCPLDFCIWTSTMPQTTQTALGFCEKLFTKLQMKTLDDLNAGDMAGLTFEEIATSQPAVYTARKQHKLLYRWPGLGGECYVDLISRLRPVILELERRKDHVLLVTHRAVVRVLLSYFLDLRRDDLAEMVIPKNWGFCLKPTPYGIDFSAYSYRPESGTFCLEPGAQNKFFPS
;
A
#
# COMPACT_ATOMS: atom_id res chain seq x y z
N MET A 1 -42.24 -50.93 6.35
CA MET A 1 -40.77 -50.86 6.50
C MET A 1 -40.28 -49.61 5.78
N GLY A 2 -39.51 -48.76 6.43
CA GLY A 2 -38.86 -47.61 5.82
C GLY A 2 -39.02 -46.33 6.62
N SER A 3 -37.91 -45.89 7.23
CA SER A 3 -37.53 -44.50 7.54
C SER A 3 -37.02 -44.33 8.99
N SER A 4 -35.76 -44.71 9.22
CA SER A 4 -34.95 -44.17 10.32
C SER A 4 -33.46 -44.22 9.94
N VAL A 5 -33.04 -43.33 9.02
CA VAL A 5 -31.60 -43.08 8.77
C VAL A 5 -31.40 -41.58 8.59
N LEU A 6 -31.44 -40.84 9.70
CA LEU A 6 -30.91 -39.47 9.79
C LEU A 6 -30.28 -39.24 11.18
N SER A 7 -29.41 -40.15 11.59
CA SER A 7 -28.52 -39.95 12.74
C SER A 7 -27.14 -40.48 12.37
N ASN A 8 -26.32 -39.62 11.75
CA ASN A 8 -24.86 -39.62 11.79
C ASN A 8 -24.33 -38.58 10.79
N LEU A 9 -24.44 -37.30 11.14
CA LEU A 9 -23.57 -36.26 10.60
C LEU A 9 -22.48 -36.02 11.65
N PRO A 10 -21.19 -36.13 11.28
CA PRO A 10 -20.11 -36.04 12.24
C PRO A 10 -20.01 -34.62 12.81
N CYS A 11 -19.95 -34.60 14.14
CA CYS A 11 -19.23 -33.69 15.03
C CYS A 11 -18.85 -32.32 14.48
N ALA A 12 -19.31 -31.28 15.18
CA ALA A 12 -18.84 -29.90 15.06
C ALA A 12 -17.34 -29.85 14.83
N LYS A 13 -16.91 -29.29 13.68
CA LYS A 13 -15.53 -28.88 13.49
C LYS A 13 -15.17 -27.98 14.67
N GLU A 14 -14.10 -28.32 15.38
CA GLU A 14 -13.38 -27.35 16.21
C GLU A 14 -13.29 -26.05 15.42
N ALA A 15 -13.72 -24.94 16.02
CA ALA A 15 -13.65 -23.65 15.35
C ALA A 15 -12.18 -23.41 14.98
N ASP A 16 -11.86 -23.48 13.68
CA ASP A 16 -10.52 -23.18 13.17
C ASP A 16 -10.13 -21.81 13.73
N ALA A 17 -9.11 -21.79 14.59
CA ALA A 17 -8.62 -20.55 15.18
C ALA A 17 -8.29 -19.56 14.05
N ALA A 18 -8.70 -18.30 14.20
CA ALA A 18 -8.52 -17.31 13.15
C ALA A 18 -7.03 -17.24 12.75
N PRO A 19 -6.69 -17.27 11.45
CA PRO A 19 -5.30 -17.42 11.01
C PRO A 19 -4.43 -16.25 11.46
N LYS A 20 -3.26 -16.56 11.99
CA LYS A 20 -2.27 -15.58 12.46
C LYS A 20 -0.99 -15.70 11.63
N LEU A 21 -0.31 -14.58 11.41
CA LEU A 21 0.96 -14.52 10.67
C LEU A 21 1.92 -13.56 11.37
N LEU A 22 3.15 -14.02 11.60
CA LEU A 22 4.27 -13.23 12.09
C LEU A 22 5.26 -12.99 10.96
N ILE A 23 5.33 -11.75 10.48
CA ILE A 23 6.27 -11.34 9.45
C ILE A 23 7.50 -10.73 10.11
N ILE A 24 8.70 -11.21 9.75
CA ILE A 24 9.97 -10.67 10.23
C ILE A 24 10.73 -10.08 9.04
N MET A 25 10.96 -8.76 9.06
CA MET A 25 11.68 -8.09 7.99
C MET A 25 13.18 -8.33 8.10
N VAL A 26 13.86 -8.50 6.96
CA VAL A 26 15.31 -8.68 6.85
C VAL A 26 15.88 -7.75 5.78
N GLY A 27 17.09 -7.26 6.00
CA GLY A 27 17.87 -6.55 4.98
C GLY A 27 18.61 -5.34 5.53
N LEU A 28 19.54 -4.83 4.73
CA LEU A 28 20.36 -3.67 5.09
C LEU A 28 19.54 -2.37 5.22
N PRO A 29 20.05 -1.35 5.92
CA PRO A 29 19.46 -0.01 5.91
C PRO A 29 19.24 0.52 4.48
N ALA A 30 18.21 1.34 4.30
CA ALA A 30 17.84 1.97 3.02
C ALA A 30 17.58 1.02 1.82
N ARG A 31 17.28 -0.27 2.06
CA ARG A 31 16.87 -1.22 1.01
C ARG A 31 15.35 -1.38 0.83
N GLY A 32 14.55 -0.41 1.31
CA GLY A 32 13.11 -0.37 1.06
C GLY A 32 12.20 -1.09 2.08
N LYS A 33 12.74 -1.69 3.15
CA LYS A 33 11.94 -2.35 4.22
C LYS A 33 10.74 -1.52 4.68
N SER A 34 10.97 -0.30 5.18
CA SER A 34 9.89 0.54 5.72
C SER A 34 8.83 0.89 4.68
N TYR A 35 9.20 0.96 3.39
CA TYR A 35 8.26 1.20 2.31
C TYR A 35 7.39 -0.04 2.02
N ILE A 36 8.01 -1.21 1.92
CA ILE A 36 7.30 -2.49 1.78
C ILE A 36 6.36 -2.73 2.97
N VAL A 37 6.84 -2.52 4.20
CA VAL A 37 6.06 -2.71 5.43
C VAL A 37 4.81 -1.83 5.44
N ARG A 38 4.92 -0.54 5.10
CA ARG A 38 3.76 0.36 5.05
C ARG A 38 2.76 -0.06 4.00
N LYS A 39 3.20 -0.31 2.76
CA LYS A 39 2.31 -0.75 1.67
C LYS A 39 1.64 -2.08 1.97
N LEU A 40 2.40 -3.05 2.48
CA LEU A 40 1.89 -4.37 2.83
C LEU A 40 0.88 -4.29 3.97
N SER A 41 1.19 -3.54 5.03
CA SER A 41 0.25 -3.35 6.15
C SER A 41 -1.05 -2.70 5.68
N ARG A 42 -0.98 -1.66 4.85
CA ARG A 42 -2.15 -1.01 4.24
C ARG A 42 -2.99 -1.98 3.41
N TYR A 43 -2.36 -2.78 2.55
CA TYR A 43 -3.05 -3.79 1.75
C TYR A 43 -3.75 -4.85 2.61
N LEU A 44 -3.06 -5.37 3.62
CA LEU A 44 -3.61 -6.39 4.51
C LEU A 44 -4.77 -5.85 5.37
N ASN A 45 -4.65 -4.62 5.89
CA ASN A 45 -5.73 -3.95 6.62
C ASN A 45 -6.93 -3.67 5.71
N TRP A 46 -6.70 -3.22 4.47
CA TRP A 46 -7.76 -3.01 3.49
C TRP A 46 -8.51 -4.32 3.16
N LEU A 47 -7.80 -5.46 3.11
CA LEU A 47 -8.41 -6.80 3.01
C LEU A 47 -9.16 -7.27 4.27
N GLN A 48 -9.28 -6.42 5.29
CA GLN A 48 -9.93 -6.73 6.56
C GLN A 48 -9.19 -7.77 7.41
N TYR A 49 -7.86 -7.87 7.26
CA TYR A 49 -7.00 -8.45 8.30
C TYR A 49 -6.61 -7.38 9.31
N GLU A 50 -6.35 -7.77 10.56
CA GLU A 50 -5.74 -6.87 11.53
C GLU A 50 -4.23 -6.92 11.37
N ALA A 51 -3.64 -5.99 10.63
CA ALA A 51 -2.20 -5.93 10.40
C ALA A 51 -1.56 -4.77 11.17
N ARG A 52 -0.54 -5.07 11.99
CA ARG A 52 0.15 -4.08 12.81
C ARG A 52 1.66 -4.19 12.69
N VAL A 53 2.31 -3.03 12.56
CA VAL A 53 3.76 -2.88 12.48
C VAL A 53 4.35 -2.61 13.86
N PHE A 54 5.44 -3.30 14.18
CA PHE A 54 6.23 -3.14 15.39
C PHE A 54 7.66 -2.78 14.99
N ASN A 55 8.01 -1.49 15.09
CA ASN A 55 9.27 -0.96 14.58
C ASN A 55 10.34 -0.89 15.69
N VAL A 56 11.37 -1.73 15.58
CA VAL A 56 12.46 -1.80 16.58
C VAL A 56 13.27 -0.49 16.62
N GLY A 57 13.39 0.20 15.49
CA GLY A 57 14.09 1.48 15.40
C GLY A 57 13.35 2.64 16.08
N GLU A 58 12.02 2.64 16.05
CA GLU A 58 11.18 3.58 16.83
C GLU A 58 11.31 3.32 18.32
N ARG A 59 11.24 2.04 18.71
CA ARG A 59 11.42 1.65 20.11
C ARG A 59 12.77 2.04 20.68
N ARG A 60 13.85 1.78 19.94
CA ARG A 60 15.22 2.22 20.31
C ARG A 60 15.27 3.72 20.59
N ARG A 61 14.66 4.54 19.74
CA ARG A 61 14.61 6.00 19.93
C ARG A 61 13.80 6.38 21.17
N ALA A 62 12.66 5.74 21.39
CA ALA A 62 11.83 6.01 22.57
C ALA A 62 12.56 5.68 23.88
N GLU A 63 13.21 4.51 23.97
CA GLU A 63 13.98 4.11 25.16
C GLU A 63 15.17 5.07 25.42
N ALA A 64 15.85 5.54 24.37
CA ALA A 64 16.94 6.51 24.50
C ALA A 64 16.49 7.90 24.99
N HIS A 65 15.23 8.30 24.74
CA HIS A 65 14.66 9.55 25.23
C HIS A 65 14.14 9.45 26.68
N VAL A 66 13.59 8.31 27.09
CA VAL A 66 13.08 8.11 28.45
C VAL A 66 14.22 8.15 29.47
N GLU A 67 15.37 7.54 29.17
CA GLU A 67 16.55 7.56 30.05
C GLU A 67 17.20 8.94 30.18
N GLN A 68 16.91 9.90 29.29
CA GLN A 68 17.37 11.29 29.46
C GLN A 68 16.56 12.08 30.50
N SER A 69 15.34 11.63 30.82
CA SER A 69 14.46 12.28 31.80
C SER A 69 14.70 11.82 33.25
N GLY A 70 15.48 10.74 33.43
CA GLY A 70 15.91 10.22 34.73
C GLY A 70 17.43 10.18 34.84
N GLU A 71 17.97 11.12 35.60
CA GLU A 71 19.37 11.21 36.07
C GLU A 71 20.48 11.56 35.06
N LYS A 72 21.39 12.41 35.55
CA LYS A 72 22.50 13.06 34.85
C LYS A 72 23.52 12.04 34.34
N ALA A 73 23.89 12.14 33.06
CA ALA A 73 25.14 11.56 32.55
C ALA A 73 25.98 12.68 31.93
N GLU A 74 27.16 12.91 32.51
CA GLU A 74 28.22 13.80 32.04
C GLU A 74 29.04 13.18 30.90
N GLU A 75 29.70 14.08 30.14
CA GLU A 75 30.90 13.85 29.31
C GLU A 75 30.87 12.85 28.15
N SER A 76 29.89 12.99 27.25
CA SER A 76 30.14 12.72 25.83
C SER A 76 29.54 13.85 24.97
N HIS A 77 30.25 14.31 23.94
CA HIS A 77 29.85 15.43 23.09
C HIS A 77 28.54 15.22 22.29
N LEU A 78 27.91 14.05 22.40
CA LEU A 78 26.65 13.72 21.75
C LEU A 78 25.61 13.34 22.80
N SER A 79 24.40 13.91 22.70
CA SER A 79 23.29 13.50 23.55
C SER A 79 22.98 12.01 23.36
N ARG A 80 22.59 11.28 24.42
CA ARG A 80 22.28 9.83 24.36
C ARG A 80 21.30 9.43 23.24
N GLY A 81 20.33 10.30 22.93
CA GLY A 81 19.45 10.18 21.75
C GLY A 81 20.18 10.26 20.40
N GLN A 82 21.12 11.21 20.24
CA GLN A 82 22.00 11.28 19.06
C GLN A 82 22.96 10.09 18.97
N PHE A 83 23.51 9.62 20.10
CA PHE A 83 24.35 8.42 20.12
C PHE A 83 23.60 7.18 19.60
N SER A 84 22.35 6.97 20.05
CA SER A 84 21.51 5.84 19.59
C SER A 84 21.23 5.82 18.08
N SER A 85 21.42 6.96 17.40
CA SER A 85 21.20 7.12 15.96
C SER A 85 22.50 7.16 15.16
N SER A 86 23.64 7.44 15.81
CA SER A 86 24.97 7.45 15.22
C SER A 86 25.44 6.06 14.76
N ALA A 87 26.34 6.03 13.78
CA ALA A 87 26.97 4.80 13.30
C ALA A 87 27.68 4.01 14.41
N ALA A 88 28.28 4.67 15.40
CA ALA A 88 29.01 4.02 16.49
C ALA A 88 28.14 3.05 17.32
N PHE A 89 26.87 3.38 17.52
CA PHE A 89 25.91 2.48 18.17
C PHE A 89 25.69 1.16 17.42
N PHE A 90 25.98 1.14 16.10
CA PHE A 90 25.76 -0.02 15.24
C PHE A 90 27.00 -0.88 15.01
N ASP A 91 28.14 -0.54 15.62
CA ASP A 91 29.39 -1.28 15.48
C ASP A 91 29.20 -2.76 15.85
N PRO A 92 29.50 -3.71 14.94
CA PRO A 92 29.37 -5.14 15.23
C PRO A 92 30.44 -5.69 16.18
N THR A 93 31.54 -4.97 16.40
CA THR A 93 32.65 -5.41 17.27
C THR A 93 32.37 -5.22 18.76
N ASN A 94 31.41 -4.36 19.10
CA ASN A 94 31.02 -4.10 20.47
C ASN A 94 29.87 -5.04 20.90
N ALA A 95 30.20 -6.08 21.65
CA ALA A 95 29.25 -7.10 22.11
C ALA A 95 28.12 -6.53 22.97
N ASP A 96 28.39 -5.52 23.80
CA ASP A 96 27.38 -4.90 24.67
C ASP A 96 26.33 -4.15 23.85
N LEU A 97 26.75 -3.43 22.81
CA LEU A 97 25.83 -2.73 21.89
C LEU A 97 25.04 -3.70 21.01
N VAL A 98 25.62 -4.83 20.62
CA VAL A 98 24.88 -5.91 19.95
C VAL A 98 23.82 -6.48 20.89
N SER A 99 24.19 -6.84 22.12
CA SER A 99 23.28 -7.37 23.14
C SER A 99 22.14 -6.40 23.48
N ALA A 100 22.44 -5.10 23.63
CA ALA A 100 21.44 -4.07 23.86
C ALA A 100 20.41 -4.02 22.70
N ARG A 101 20.88 -4.07 21.44
CA ARG A 101 19.99 -4.11 20.26
C ARG A 101 19.17 -5.41 20.20
N ASP A 102 19.74 -6.55 20.61
CA ASP A 102 19.05 -7.84 20.71
C ASP A 102 17.89 -7.75 21.70
N GLN A 103 18.14 -7.19 22.89
CA GLN A 103 17.13 -7.01 23.93
C GLN A 103 15.98 -6.11 23.47
N ILE A 104 16.27 -4.99 22.80
CA ILE A 104 15.21 -4.10 22.26
C ILE A 104 14.34 -4.84 21.24
N ALA A 105 14.94 -5.65 20.36
CA ALA A 105 14.18 -6.44 19.39
C ALA A 105 13.32 -7.52 20.07
N LEU A 106 13.83 -8.19 21.11
CA LEU A 106 13.08 -9.18 21.88
C LEU A 106 11.91 -8.54 22.65
N LYS A 107 12.11 -7.38 23.29
CA LYS A 107 11.02 -6.63 23.92
C LYS A 107 9.94 -6.22 22.91
N THR A 108 10.36 -5.85 21.70
CA THR A 108 9.44 -5.49 20.59
C THR A 108 8.67 -6.71 20.10
N LEU A 109 9.35 -7.85 19.97
CA LEU A 109 8.73 -9.12 19.62
C LEU A 109 7.73 -9.57 20.69
N ASP A 110 8.04 -9.44 21.98
CA ASP A 110 7.11 -9.78 23.06
C ASP A 110 5.81 -8.96 22.99
N GLU A 111 5.90 -7.66 22.70
CA GLU A 111 4.70 -6.83 22.47
C GLU A 111 3.88 -7.31 21.28
N LEU A 112 4.56 -7.66 20.18
CA LEU A 112 3.91 -8.19 18.99
C LEU A 112 3.19 -9.50 19.33
N LEU A 113 3.87 -10.45 19.96
CA LEU A 113 3.31 -11.76 20.33
C LEU A 113 2.13 -11.60 21.30
N ASN A 114 2.24 -10.73 22.29
CA ASN A 114 1.15 -10.42 23.22
C ASN A 114 -0.06 -9.81 22.50
N TRP A 115 0.18 -8.91 21.55
CA TRP A 115 -0.88 -8.32 20.75
C TRP A 115 -1.57 -9.37 19.87
N LEU A 116 -0.81 -10.21 19.16
CA LEU A 116 -1.36 -11.30 18.34
C LEU A 116 -2.19 -12.29 19.15
N SER A 117 -1.75 -12.65 20.35
CA SER A 117 -2.47 -13.58 21.23
C SER A 117 -3.83 -13.03 21.70
N ARG A 118 -3.99 -11.71 21.81
CA ARG A 118 -5.23 -11.04 22.21
C ARG A 118 -6.24 -10.84 21.08
N GLN A 119 -5.85 -11.07 19.83
CA GLN A 119 -6.76 -10.92 18.70
C GLN A 119 -7.61 -12.17 18.52
N ASP A 120 -8.92 -11.96 18.45
CA ASP A 120 -9.92 -12.98 18.11
C ASP A 120 -10.08 -13.13 16.58
N SER A 121 -9.62 -12.15 15.80
CA SER A 121 -9.67 -12.13 14.34
C SER A 121 -8.34 -12.52 13.69
N SER A 122 -8.39 -12.75 12.37
CA SER A 122 -7.19 -12.97 11.56
C SER A 122 -6.25 -11.78 11.69
N SER A 123 -5.04 -12.00 12.18
CA SER A 123 -4.12 -10.94 12.58
C SER A 123 -2.69 -11.19 12.11
N ILE A 124 -2.01 -10.12 11.77
CA ILE A 124 -0.69 -10.13 11.14
C ILE A 124 0.21 -9.15 11.89
N GLY A 125 1.24 -9.66 12.55
CA GLY A 125 2.23 -8.84 13.23
C GLY A 125 3.48 -8.72 12.36
N ILE A 126 3.95 -7.50 12.10
CA ILE A 126 5.14 -7.24 11.29
C ILE A 126 6.24 -6.67 12.19
N LEU A 127 7.33 -7.40 12.39
CA LEU A 127 8.52 -6.92 13.09
C LEU A 127 9.46 -6.23 12.10
N ASP A 128 9.49 -4.89 12.10
CA ASP A 128 10.35 -4.08 11.23
C ASP A 128 11.70 -3.79 11.90
N ALA A 129 12.74 -4.50 11.43
CA ALA A 129 14.13 -4.31 11.81
C ALA A 129 15.06 -4.80 10.68
N THR A 130 16.39 -4.66 10.86
CA THR A 130 17.35 -5.17 9.86
C THR A 130 17.48 -6.69 9.89
N ASN A 131 17.45 -7.31 11.07
CA ASN A 131 17.58 -8.76 11.29
C ASN A 131 18.63 -9.42 10.38
N SER A 132 19.75 -8.72 10.20
CA SER A 132 20.73 -8.93 9.13
C SER A 132 21.72 -10.05 9.41
N THR A 133 21.77 -10.57 10.64
CA THR A 133 22.69 -11.65 11.03
C THR A 133 21.90 -12.93 11.29
N GLN A 134 22.54 -14.08 11.11
CA GLN A 134 21.94 -15.38 11.37
C GLN A 134 21.63 -15.55 12.87
N GLU A 135 22.54 -15.11 13.74
CA GLU A 135 22.42 -15.24 15.20
C GLU A 135 21.18 -14.49 15.71
N ARG A 136 20.95 -13.27 15.22
CA ARG A 136 19.76 -12.49 15.57
C ARG A 136 18.49 -13.25 15.18
N ARG A 137 18.44 -13.82 13.97
CA ARG A 137 17.26 -14.56 13.48
C ARG A 137 17.01 -15.81 14.33
N GLN A 138 18.06 -16.53 14.71
CA GLN A 138 17.96 -17.70 15.58
C GLN A 138 17.47 -17.35 16.99
N ILE A 139 17.94 -16.22 17.56
CA ILE A 139 17.43 -15.71 18.84
C ILE A 139 15.92 -15.42 18.76
N LEU A 140 15.47 -14.75 17.69
CA LEU A 140 14.04 -14.46 17.48
C LEU A 140 13.22 -15.76 17.32
N LEU A 141 13.66 -16.68 16.47
CA LEU A 141 12.99 -17.97 16.24
C LEU A 141 12.89 -18.81 17.53
N SER A 142 13.99 -18.89 18.29
CA SER A 142 14.01 -19.59 19.59
C SER A 142 13.01 -18.99 20.58
N HIS A 143 12.93 -17.65 20.62
CA HIS A 143 11.99 -16.95 21.49
C HIS A 143 10.53 -17.17 21.06
N ILE A 144 10.24 -17.13 19.75
CA ILE A 144 8.90 -17.41 19.21
C ILE A 144 8.49 -18.84 19.52
N ARG A 145 9.37 -19.82 19.26
CA ARG A 145 9.10 -21.23 19.58
C ARG A 145 8.84 -21.44 21.07
N ARG A 146 9.57 -20.76 21.95
CA ARG A 146 9.34 -20.82 23.40
C ARG A 146 7.98 -20.25 23.81
N LYS A 147 7.57 -19.13 23.22
CA LYS A 147 6.33 -18.42 23.58
C LYS A 147 5.08 -19.02 22.94
N ARG A 148 5.19 -19.58 21.73
CA ARG A 148 4.05 -20.05 20.92
C ARG A 148 4.00 -21.55 20.71
N GLY A 149 5.07 -22.28 21.00
CA GLY A 149 5.20 -23.72 20.74
C GLY A 149 5.42 -24.11 19.28
N THR A 150 5.21 -23.19 18.32
CA THR A 150 5.32 -23.47 16.87
C THR A 150 5.94 -22.30 16.10
N LEU A 151 6.43 -22.60 14.88
CA LEU A 151 6.96 -21.64 13.91
C LEU A 151 6.14 -21.61 12.60
N ASN A 152 5.03 -22.35 12.51
CA ASN A 152 4.25 -22.51 11.28
C ASN A 152 3.67 -21.19 10.73
N GLU A 153 3.60 -20.17 11.57
CA GLU A 153 3.06 -18.86 11.24
C GLU A 153 4.15 -17.80 11.00
N VAL A 154 5.42 -18.19 10.94
CA VAL A 154 6.53 -17.26 10.71
C VAL A 154 6.83 -17.15 9.23
N LEU A 155 6.97 -15.92 8.74
CA LEU A 155 7.43 -15.61 7.39
C LEU A 155 8.52 -14.54 7.46
N PHE A 156 9.72 -14.86 6.98
CA PHE A 156 10.73 -13.83 6.75
C PHE A 156 10.49 -13.11 5.41
N ILE A 157 10.66 -11.78 5.40
CA ILE A 157 10.68 -10.99 4.16
C ILE A 157 11.99 -10.22 4.10
N GLU A 158 12.86 -10.62 3.17
CA GLU A 158 14.11 -9.95 2.91
C GLU A 158 13.99 -8.97 1.74
N THR A 159 14.51 -7.75 1.95
CA THR A 159 14.60 -6.74 0.91
C THR A 159 16.04 -6.54 0.49
N CYS A 160 16.36 -6.91 -0.74
CA CYS A 160 17.66 -6.70 -1.36
C CYS A 160 17.51 -5.67 -2.48
N CYS A 161 18.43 -4.71 -2.54
CA CYS A 161 18.46 -3.73 -3.61
C CYS A 161 19.92 -3.49 -3.97
N PHE A 162 20.29 -3.72 -5.21
CA PHE A 162 21.65 -3.52 -5.74
C PHE A 162 21.70 -2.36 -6.75
N ASP A 163 20.53 -1.83 -7.10
CA ASP A 163 20.36 -0.72 -8.02
C ASP A 163 20.80 0.61 -7.38
N GLN A 164 21.92 1.16 -7.84
CA GLN A 164 22.58 2.32 -7.23
C GLN A 164 21.70 3.57 -7.21
N ASP A 165 20.89 3.81 -8.25
CA ASP A 165 20.00 4.97 -8.32
C ASP A 165 18.92 4.91 -7.22
N ILE A 166 18.38 3.71 -6.98
CA ILE A 166 17.39 3.47 -5.93
C ILE A 166 18.03 3.64 -4.55
N LEU A 167 19.26 3.19 -4.37
CA LEU A 167 19.99 3.31 -3.11
C LEU A 167 20.28 4.76 -2.76
N GLU A 168 20.82 5.53 -3.71
CA GLU A 168 21.11 6.95 -3.50
C GLU A 168 19.83 7.72 -3.16
N HIS A 169 18.73 7.47 -3.89
CA HIS A 169 17.44 8.05 -3.54
C HIS A 169 17.01 7.67 -2.13
N ASN A 170 17.09 6.39 -1.75
CA ASN A 170 16.72 5.93 -0.41
C ASN A 170 17.62 6.49 0.69
N PHE A 171 18.88 6.80 0.39
CA PHE A 171 19.81 7.44 1.33
C PHE A 171 19.32 8.86 1.61
N GLN A 172 19.05 9.65 0.58
CA GLN A 172 18.48 11.00 0.73
C GLN A 172 17.18 10.99 1.56
N LEU A 173 16.33 9.99 1.32
CA LEU A 173 15.12 9.78 2.12
C LEU A 173 15.41 9.48 3.60
N LYS A 174 16.50 8.78 3.91
CA LYS A 174 16.90 8.49 5.28
C LYS A 174 17.51 9.68 6.00
N LEU A 175 18.25 10.54 5.28
CA LEU A 175 18.80 11.77 5.83
C LEU A 175 17.71 12.76 6.25
N ASN A 176 16.60 12.79 5.52
CA ASN A 176 15.39 13.54 5.91
C ASN A 176 14.59 12.88 7.04
N GLY A 177 15.04 11.73 7.55
CA GLY A 177 14.40 10.96 8.60
C GLY A 177 14.67 11.50 10.02
N PRO A 178 14.03 10.89 11.04
CA PRO A 178 14.16 11.33 12.42
C PRO A 178 15.57 11.11 13.01
N ASP A 179 16.32 10.11 12.51
CA ASP A 179 17.67 9.78 12.99
C ASP A 179 18.70 10.90 12.69
N TYR A 180 18.47 11.72 11.66
CA TYR A 180 19.39 12.74 11.14
C TYR A 180 18.79 14.17 11.12
N ARG A 181 17.62 14.35 11.72
CA ARG A 181 16.90 15.64 11.70
C ARG A 181 17.77 16.74 12.34
N GLY A 182 18.01 17.81 11.58
CA GLY A 182 18.75 18.99 12.05
C GLY A 182 20.27 18.84 12.02
N GLN A 183 20.80 17.74 11.49
CA GLN A 183 22.23 17.59 11.21
C GLN A 183 22.60 18.19 9.86
N ASP A 184 23.89 18.49 9.70
CA ASP A 184 24.44 18.87 8.40
C ASP A 184 24.28 17.73 7.38
N PRO A 185 23.81 18.00 6.14
CA PRO A 185 23.56 16.96 5.15
C PRO A 185 24.78 16.10 4.81
N ASP A 186 25.97 16.70 4.72
CA ASP A 186 27.19 15.98 4.36
C ASP A 186 27.67 15.11 5.53
N GLU A 187 27.56 15.62 6.75
CA GLU A 187 27.92 14.90 7.97
C GLU A 187 26.96 13.73 8.24
N ALA A 188 25.65 13.95 8.06
CA ALA A 188 24.64 12.91 8.14
C ALA A 188 24.84 11.82 7.09
N LEU A 189 25.21 12.19 5.86
CA LEU A 189 25.52 11.22 4.79
C LEU A 189 26.74 10.38 5.12
N ARG A 190 27.81 10.99 5.65
CA ARG A 190 29.02 10.27 6.09
C ARG A 190 28.71 9.27 7.20
N ASP A 191 27.99 9.70 8.24
CA ASP A 191 27.57 8.81 9.34
C ASP A 191 26.69 7.67 8.82
N PHE A 192 25.69 7.97 7.98
CA PHE A 192 24.80 6.94 7.46
C PHE A 192 25.53 5.92 6.57
N ARG A 193 26.47 6.36 5.74
CA ARG A 193 27.32 5.45 4.96
C ARG A 193 28.17 4.56 5.85
N GLN A 194 28.78 5.11 6.90
CA GLN A 194 29.53 4.33 7.89
C GLN A 194 28.65 3.29 8.58
N ARG A 195 27.40 3.67 8.93
CA ARG A 195 26.40 2.75 9.48
C ARG A 195 26.07 1.62 8.52
N VAL A 196 25.91 1.89 7.22
CA VAL A 196 25.70 0.85 6.20
C VAL A 196 26.89 -0.11 6.14
N VAL A 197 28.12 0.40 6.13
CA VAL A 197 29.34 -0.41 6.14
C VAL A 197 29.39 -1.35 7.36
N PHE A 198 29.00 -0.88 8.55
CA PHE A 198 28.93 -1.74 9.73
C PHE A 198 27.95 -2.89 9.57
N TYR A 199 26.79 -2.65 8.97
CA TYR A 199 25.83 -3.71 8.69
C TYR A 199 26.31 -4.67 7.61
N GLU A 200 26.97 -4.17 6.56
CA GLU A 200 27.49 -5.00 5.45
C GLU A 200 28.55 -5.99 5.93
N LYS A 201 29.39 -5.61 6.91
CA LYS A 201 30.42 -6.49 7.49
C LYS A 201 29.86 -7.77 8.13
N SER A 202 28.65 -7.70 8.70
CA SER A 202 28.03 -8.82 9.43
C SER A 202 26.77 -9.35 8.74
N TYR A 203 26.46 -8.88 7.53
CA TYR A 203 25.22 -9.24 6.85
C TYR A 203 25.32 -10.64 6.25
N VAL A 204 24.36 -11.48 6.65
CA VAL A 204 24.14 -12.82 6.10
C VAL A 204 22.73 -12.85 5.51
N PRO A 205 22.58 -12.97 4.18
CA PRO A 205 21.28 -13.03 3.53
C PRO A 205 20.49 -14.27 3.94
N LEU A 206 19.19 -14.30 3.64
CA LEU A 206 18.40 -15.53 3.77
C LEU A 206 18.82 -16.55 2.71
N GLY A 207 18.76 -17.82 3.05
CA GLY A 207 19.09 -18.89 2.10
C GLY A 207 19.23 -20.24 2.78
N GLU A 208 20.32 -20.95 2.49
CA GLU A 208 20.53 -22.37 2.84
C GLU A 208 20.24 -22.70 4.31
N VAL A 209 20.60 -21.83 5.26
CA VAL A 209 20.34 -22.05 6.69
C VAL A 209 18.84 -22.09 6.97
N GLU A 210 18.09 -21.09 6.52
CA GLU A 210 16.64 -21.06 6.72
C GLU A 210 15.95 -22.22 5.99
N GLU A 211 16.48 -22.65 4.84
CA GLU A 211 15.95 -23.81 4.12
C GLU A 211 16.17 -25.12 4.88
N GLN A 212 17.35 -25.32 5.46
CA GLN A 212 17.66 -26.47 6.31
C GLN A 212 16.75 -26.50 7.54
N ASP A 213 16.50 -25.34 8.14
CA ASP A 213 15.63 -25.16 9.30
C ASP A 213 14.12 -25.17 8.93
N LYS A 214 13.78 -25.32 7.65
CA LYS A 214 12.42 -25.31 7.09
C LYS A 214 11.63 -24.05 7.44
N ILE A 215 12.30 -22.91 7.41
CA ILE A 215 11.73 -21.61 7.75
C ILE A 215 11.23 -20.91 6.47
N PRO A 216 9.93 -20.54 6.40
CA PRO A 216 9.40 -19.85 5.24
C PRO A 216 10.02 -18.46 5.04
N TYR A 217 10.39 -18.15 3.80
CA TYR A 217 10.88 -16.82 3.46
C TYR A 217 10.49 -16.36 2.05
N LEU A 218 10.50 -15.03 1.90
CA LEU A 218 10.35 -14.30 0.65
C LEU A 218 11.52 -13.32 0.50
N GLN A 219 12.29 -13.40 -0.58
CA GLN A 219 13.30 -12.40 -0.93
C GLN A 219 12.77 -11.53 -2.07
N VAL A 220 12.75 -10.22 -1.87
CA VAL A 220 12.38 -9.22 -2.87
C VAL A 220 13.65 -8.50 -3.32
N ILE A 221 14.10 -8.77 -4.54
CA ILE A 221 15.36 -8.25 -5.10
C ILE A 221 15.05 -7.15 -6.13
N ASP A 222 15.71 -6.01 -5.98
CA ASP A 222 15.59 -4.83 -6.85
C ASP A 222 14.13 -4.43 -7.08
N VAL A 223 13.38 -4.28 -6.00
CA VAL A 223 11.99 -3.77 -6.05
C VAL A 223 11.10 -4.69 -6.89
N GLY A 224 11.22 -6.00 -6.66
CA GLY A 224 10.40 -7.02 -7.32
C GLY A 224 10.89 -7.44 -8.71
N ARG A 225 12.08 -6.98 -9.15
CA ARG A 225 12.71 -7.46 -10.40
C ARG A 225 12.95 -8.97 -10.36
N LYS A 226 13.31 -9.50 -9.19
CA LYS A 226 13.38 -10.94 -8.91
C LYS A 226 12.78 -11.20 -7.53
N ILE A 227 12.02 -12.28 -7.44
CA ILE A 227 11.46 -12.76 -6.18
C ILE A 227 11.87 -14.23 -6.00
N ASN A 228 12.42 -14.56 -4.84
CA ASN A 228 12.66 -15.94 -4.42
C ASN A 228 11.71 -16.27 -3.27
N THR A 229 11.19 -17.49 -3.25
CA THR A 229 10.28 -17.97 -2.21
C THR A 229 10.70 -19.34 -1.74
N HIS A 230 10.62 -19.58 -0.44
CA HIS A 230 10.83 -20.90 0.16
C HIS A 230 9.70 -21.22 1.13
N LEU A 231 9.14 -22.44 1.02
CA LEU A 231 8.10 -22.98 1.91
C LEU A 231 6.91 -22.04 2.18
N ILE A 232 6.44 -21.32 1.16
CA ILE A 232 5.24 -20.49 1.29
C ILE A 232 4.02 -21.39 1.42
N GLN A 233 3.52 -21.52 2.64
CA GLN A 233 2.37 -22.33 3.00
C GLN A 233 1.28 -21.46 3.62
N GLY A 234 0.03 -21.87 3.43
CA GLY A 234 -1.12 -21.19 3.99
C GLY A 234 -1.56 -19.95 3.20
N TYR A 235 -2.75 -19.50 3.55
CA TYR A 235 -3.46 -18.46 2.81
C TYR A 235 -2.83 -17.08 2.96
N LEU A 236 -2.50 -16.65 4.19
CA LEU A 236 -1.95 -15.30 4.45
C LEU A 236 -0.57 -15.11 3.80
N SER A 237 0.35 -16.07 3.95
CA SER A 237 1.67 -16.02 3.32
C SER A 237 1.57 -15.94 1.79
N SER A 238 0.65 -16.71 1.18
CA SER A 238 0.41 -16.64 -0.26
C SER A 238 -0.10 -15.27 -0.72
N ARG A 239 -0.96 -14.62 0.08
CA ARG A 239 -1.43 -13.24 -0.20
C ARG A 239 -0.32 -12.20 -0.14
N VAL A 240 0.62 -12.35 0.79
CA VAL A 240 1.79 -11.47 0.89
C VAL A 240 2.64 -11.60 -0.38
N VAL A 241 2.94 -12.83 -0.82
CA VAL A 241 3.74 -13.07 -2.03
C VAL A 241 3.04 -12.54 -3.28
N GLU A 242 1.73 -12.80 -3.44
CA GLU A 242 0.92 -12.29 -4.56
C GLU A 242 0.99 -10.77 -4.65
N TYR A 243 0.90 -10.07 -3.52
CA TYR A 243 1.00 -8.60 -3.49
C TYR A 243 2.42 -8.12 -3.85
N MET A 244 3.45 -8.78 -3.33
CA MET A 244 4.85 -8.43 -3.61
C MET A 244 5.26 -8.63 -5.07
N LEU A 245 4.68 -9.63 -5.76
CA LEU A 245 4.89 -9.85 -7.21
C LEU A 245 4.42 -8.67 -8.07
N ASN A 246 3.47 -7.88 -7.58
CA ASN A 246 2.88 -6.76 -8.29
C ASN A 246 3.47 -5.41 -7.88
N PHE A 247 4.49 -5.41 -7.03
CA PHE A 247 5.03 -4.19 -6.47
C PHE A 247 5.86 -3.38 -7.48
N ASN A 248 5.64 -2.06 -7.57
CA ASN A 248 6.54 -1.18 -8.29
C ASN A 248 6.62 0.25 -7.70
N LEU A 249 7.67 0.98 -8.09
CA LEU A 249 8.02 2.33 -7.63
C LEU A 249 7.80 3.43 -8.68
N SER A 250 7.13 3.12 -9.79
CA SER A 250 7.04 4.05 -10.91
C SER A 250 6.16 5.25 -10.55
N GLU A 251 6.67 6.45 -10.80
CA GLU A 251 5.90 7.69 -10.73
C GLU A 251 4.82 7.69 -11.80
N ARG A 252 3.56 7.68 -11.37
CA ARG A 252 2.39 7.68 -12.26
C ARG A 252 1.22 8.38 -11.61
N GLN A 253 0.20 8.66 -12.41
CA GLN A 253 -1.07 9.23 -11.95
C GLN A 253 -2.17 8.17 -12.08
N ILE A 254 -2.90 7.97 -10.99
CA ILE A 254 -4.10 7.15 -10.92
C ILE A 254 -5.27 8.11 -10.75
N TRP A 255 -6.07 8.28 -11.79
CA TRP A 255 -7.25 9.12 -11.80
C TRP A 255 -8.49 8.29 -11.51
N ILE A 256 -9.37 8.76 -10.64
CA ILE A 256 -10.59 8.03 -10.26
C ILE A 256 -11.77 9.00 -10.34
N PHE A 257 -12.73 8.70 -11.20
CA PHE A 257 -13.95 9.48 -11.40
C PHE A 257 -15.17 8.56 -11.35
N SER A 258 -16.29 9.11 -10.88
CA SER A 258 -17.58 8.49 -11.16
C SER A 258 -18.02 8.78 -12.59
N GLY A 259 -18.85 7.91 -13.17
CA GLY A 259 -19.54 8.17 -14.43
C GLY A 259 -20.37 9.46 -14.37
N GLY A 260 -20.64 10.04 -15.54
CA GLY A 260 -21.57 11.18 -15.66
C GLY A 260 -22.98 10.79 -15.21
N GLU A 261 -23.83 11.77 -14.91
CA GLU A 261 -25.20 11.52 -14.47
C GLU A 261 -25.98 10.63 -15.46
N SER A 262 -26.57 9.54 -14.95
CA SER A 262 -27.48 8.67 -15.69
C SER A 262 -28.95 9.03 -15.44
N ILE A 263 -29.85 8.50 -16.27
CA ILE A 263 -31.30 8.69 -16.10
C ILE A 263 -31.74 8.21 -14.70
N ASP A 264 -31.25 7.06 -14.24
CA ASP A 264 -31.56 6.55 -12.90
C ASP A 264 -30.99 7.44 -11.79
N ASP A 265 -29.78 7.97 -11.97
CA ASP A 265 -29.16 8.88 -11.01
C ASP A 265 -29.95 10.18 -10.83
N SER A 266 -30.57 10.67 -11.92
CA SER A 266 -31.44 11.85 -11.89
C SER A 266 -32.74 11.58 -11.14
N ALA A 267 -33.24 10.35 -11.19
CA ALA A 267 -34.40 9.88 -10.44
C ALA A 267 -34.08 9.38 -9.02
N GLY A 268 -32.80 9.34 -8.63
CA GLY A 268 -32.36 8.85 -7.32
C GLY A 268 -32.46 7.33 -7.14
N ARG A 269 -32.56 6.56 -8.22
CA ARG A 269 -32.68 5.10 -8.22
C ARG A 269 -31.30 4.45 -8.12
N ILE A 270 -31.16 3.39 -7.31
CA ILE A 270 -29.88 2.70 -7.08
C ILE A 270 -29.70 1.46 -7.98
N GLY A 271 -28.45 1.09 -8.29
CA GLY A 271 -28.10 -0.24 -8.80
C GLY A 271 -28.55 -0.59 -10.23
N ARG A 272 -28.90 0.39 -11.08
CA ARG A 272 -29.42 0.13 -12.44
C ARG A 272 -28.54 0.63 -13.58
N ARG A 273 -28.83 0.09 -14.77
CA ARG A 273 -28.11 0.26 -16.03
C ARG A 273 -28.90 1.17 -16.96
N SER A 274 -28.84 2.47 -16.72
CA SER A 274 -29.37 3.48 -17.64
C SER A 274 -28.26 4.22 -18.36
N ASP A 275 -28.65 4.83 -19.47
CA ASP A 275 -27.81 5.71 -20.26
C ASP A 275 -27.61 7.07 -19.56
N LEU A 276 -26.61 7.81 -20.03
CA LEU A 276 -26.33 9.16 -19.59
C LEU A 276 -27.48 10.13 -19.92
N THR A 277 -27.75 11.05 -19.01
CA THR A 277 -28.55 12.25 -19.30
C THR A 277 -27.76 13.21 -20.20
N GLU A 278 -28.41 14.26 -20.71
CA GLU A 278 -27.71 15.32 -21.44
C GLU A 278 -26.62 15.98 -20.57
N ASN A 279 -26.89 16.18 -19.27
CA ASN A 279 -25.90 16.69 -18.32
C ASN A 279 -24.75 15.70 -18.15
N GLY A 280 -25.03 14.39 -18.09
CA GLY A 280 -24.03 13.34 -18.07
C GLY A 280 -23.12 13.35 -19.30
N GLN A 281 -23.69 13.59 -20.49
CA GLN A 281 -22.93 13.72 -21.74
C GLN A 281 -22.04 14.98 -21.74
N ARG A 282 -22.53 16.12 -21.24
CA ARG A 282 -21.72 17.34 -21.08
C ARG A 282 -20.56 17.14 -20.09
N TYR A 283 -20.81 16.44 -18.99
CA TYR A 283 -19.78 16.03 -18.03
C TYR A 283 -18.72 15.15 -18.71
N ALA A 284 -19.14 14.13 -19.45
CA ALA A 284 -18.24 13.21 -20.16
C ALA A 284 -17.33 13.95 -21.15
N ALA A 285 -17.89 14.83 -21.97
CA ALA A 285 -17.12 15.66 -22.89
C ALA A 285 -16.09 16.56 -22.18
N SER A 286 -16.48 17.09 -21.01
CA SER A 286 -15.59 17.92 -20.18
C SER A 286 -14.47 17.11 -19.54
N LEU A 287 -14.75 15.87 -19.13
CA LEU A 287 -13.77 14.96 -18.54
C LEU A 287 -12.69 14.58 -19.56
N VAL A 288 -13.08 14.33 -20.81
CA VAL A 288 -12.13 14.07 -21.91
C VAL A 288 -11.16 15.24 -22.07
N ARG A 289 -11.68 16.47 -22.20
CA ARG A 289 -10.85 17.68 -22.33
C ARG A 289 -9.92 17.87 -21.14
N PHE A 290 -10.45 17.66 -19.94
CA PHE A 290 -9.69 17.82 -18.69
C PHE A 290 -8.51 16.84 -18.60
N ILE A 291 -8.77 15.54 -18.79
CA ILE A 291 -7.74 14.49 -18.70
C ILE A 291 -6.69 14.65 -19.81
N HIS A 292 -7.09 15.06 -21.02
CA HIS A 292 -6.15 15.38 -22.09
C HIS A 292 -5.21 16.52 -21.68
N GLY A 293 -5.75 17.60 -21.11
CA GLY A 293 -4.95 18.73 -20.63
C GLY A 293 -4.00 18.35 -19.48
N GLU A 294 -4.46 17.52 -18.53
CA GLU A 294 -3.61 17.02 -17.44
C GLU A 294 -2.46 16.14 -17.93
N ARG A 295 -2.73 15.27 -18.91
CA ARG A 295 -1.69 14.46 -19.55
C ARG A 295 -0.62 15.34 -20.20
N GLU A 296 -1.02 16.35 -20.99
CA GLU A 296 -0.07 17.27 -21.63
C GLU A 296 0.74 18.08 -20.61
N ARG A 297 0.11 18.55 -19.52
CA ARG A 297 0.80 19.26 -18.44
C ARG A 297 1.87 18.40 -17.79
N TRP A 298 1.55 17.13 -17.53
CA TRP A 298 2.50 16.19 -16.96
C TRP A 298 3.67 15.91 -17.90
N GLU A 299 3.41 15.68 -19.19
CA GLU A 299 4.46 15.46 -20.20
C GLU A 299 5.40 16.66 -20.32
N LYS A 300 4.85 17.90 -20.33
CA LYS A 300 5.64 19.14 -20.33
C LYS A 300 6.53 19.26 -19.10
N LYS A 301 5.99 18.99 -17.90
CA LYS A 301 6.75 19.01 -16.64
C LYS A 301 7.88 17.97 -16.65
N ARG A 302 7.64 16.79 -17.23
CA ARG A 302 8.67 15.75 -17.36
C ARG A 302 9.79 16.15 -18.33
N GLN A 303 9.44 16.83 -19.42
CA GLN A 303 10.41 17.36 -20.38
C GLN A 303 11.26 18.48 -19.78
N SER A 304 10.69 19.40 -18.99
CA SER A 304 11.45 20.49 -18.36
C SER A 304 12.46 19.97 -17.33
N HIS A 305 12.08 18.99 -16.50
CA HIS A 305 13.01 18.34 -15.57
C HIS A 305 14.15 17.62 -16.30
N ARG A 306 13.90 17.06 -17.50
CA ARG A 306 14.93 16.42 -18.34
C ARG A 306 15.98 17.43 -18.82
N THR A 307 15.58 18.63 -19.20
CA THR A 307 16.50 19.67 -19.69
C THR A 307 17.38 20.20 -18.56
N GLN A 308 16.81 20.44 -17.38
CA GLN A 308 17.57 20.93 -16.22
C GLN A 308 18.61 19.92 -15.71
N ASN A 309 18.29 18.62 -15.65
CA ASN A 309 19.24 17.58 -15.21
C ASN A 309 20.37 17.29 -16.23
N ARG A 310 20.16 17.64 -17.50
CA ARG A 310 21.21 17.53 -18.53
C ARG A 310 22.25 18.66 -18.45
N ASP A 311 21.86 19.85 -17.98
CA ASP A 311 22.79 20.96 -17.82
C ASP A 311 23.57 20.88 -16.50
N SER A 312 22.99 20.32 -15.43
CA SER A 312 23.73 20.06 -14.18
C SER A 312 24.83 19.00 -14.35
N THR A 313 24.65 18.02 -15.24
CA THR A 313 25.65 16.97 -15.53
C THR A 313 26.76 17.40 -16.50
N ARG A 314 26.68 18.62 -17.08
CA ARG A 314 27.77 19.20 -17.90
C ARG A 314 28.88 19.88 -17.09
N PHE A 315 28.65 20.16 -15.80
CA PHE A 315 29.64 20.78 -14.91
C PHE A 315 30.47 19.77 -14.10
N SER A 316 30.38 18.48 -14.40
CA SER A 316 31.23 17.42 -13.81
C SER A 316 32.01 16.70 -14.92
N VAL A 317 32.90 17.44 -15.58
CA VAL A 317 33.92 16.87 -16.46
C VAL A 317 35.15 16.64 -15.59
N ASP A 318 35.36 15.39 -15.17
CA ASP A 318 36.67 14.75 -14.85
C ASP A 318 36.50 13.50 -13.95
N ASP A 319 35.76 12.48 -14.41
CA ASP A 319 35.86 11.13 -13.84
C ASP A 319 36.22 10.11 -14.95
N PRO A 320 37.45 9.57 -14.96
CA PRO A 320 37.93 8.67 -16.02
C PRO A 320 37.27 7.29 -16.05
N THR A 321 36.45 6.93 -15.04
CA THR A 321 35.94 5.56 -14.87
C THR A 321 34.70 5.21 -15.71
N ARG A 322 34.05 6.19 -16.35
CA ARG A 322 32.78 6.00 -17.08
C ARG A 322 32.87 5.28 -18.44
N LYS A 323 34.05 4.83 -18.87
CA LYS A 323 34.24 4.20 -20.19
C LYS A 323 33.73 2.74 -20.30
N GLN A 324 33.27 2.12 -19.21
CA GLN A 324 32.77 0.73 -19.23
C GLN A 324 31.24 0.59 -19.27
N ASP A 325 30.46 1.66 -19.12
CA ASP A 325 28.98 1.60 -19.16
C ASP A 325 28.39 1.43 -20.57
N ALA A 326 29.22 1.30 -21.61
CA ALA A 326 28.79 1.20 -23.00
C ALA A 326 28.18 -0.15 -23.42
N LEU A 327 28.05 -1.14 -22.52
CA LEU A 327 27.63 -2.50 -22.85
C LEU A 327 26.21 -2.90 -22.42
N HIS A 328 25.41 -2.01 -21.83
CA HIS A 328 23.98 -2.29 -21.54
C HIS A 328 23.02 -1.33 -22.27
N PRO A 329 22.67 -1.60 -23.54
CA PRO A 329 21.84 -0.73 -24.38
C PRO A 329 20.33 -0.73 -24.03
N GLN A 330 19.92 -1.26 -22.87
CA GLN A 330 18.51 -1.36 -22.48
C GLN A 330 18.04 -0.31 -21.46
N ARG A 331 18.95 0.33 -20.70
CA ARG A 331 18.54 1.18 -19.56
C ARG A 331 18.10 2.59 -19.91
N HIS A 332 18.51 3.14 -21.05
CA HIS A 332 18.06 4.47 -21.50
C HIS A 332 16.83 4.44 -22.43
N LYS A 333 16.29 3.26 -22.78
CA LYS A 333 15.15 3.15 -23.70
C LYS A 333 13.79 3.48 -23.08
N ASN A 334 13.63 3.39 -21.76
CA ASN A 334 12.32 3.56 -21.12
C ASN A 334 11.94 5.02 -20.79
N TRP A 335 12.86 5.98 -20.93
CA TRP A 335 12.56 7.40 -20.65
C TRP A 335 12.21 8.21 -21.92
N SER A 336 12.39 7.63 -23.11
CA SER A 336 12.16 8.31 -24.39
C SER A 336 10.75 8.16 -24.96
N CYS A 337 9.94 7.20 -24.48
CA CYS A 337 8.55 7.02 -24.90
C CYS A 337 7.60 7.78 -23.96
N PRO A 338 6.48 8.36 -24.45
CA PRO A 338 5.37 8.76 -23.58
C PRO A 338 4.94 7.57 -22.73
N LEU A 339 4.57 7.80 -21.47
CA LEU A 339 3.91 6.75 -20.69
C LEU A 339 2.55 6.47 -21.35
N ASP A 340 2.16 5.21 -21.40
CA ASP A 340 0.82 4.86 -21.86
C ASP A 340 -0.22 5.46 -20.90
N PHE A 341 -1.42 5.72 -21.42
CA PHE A 341 -2.53 6.18 -20.60
C PHE A 341 -3.73 5.27 -20.83
N CYS A 342 -4.03 4.44 -19.85
CA CYS A 342 -5.12 3.47 -19.93
C CYS A 342 -6.39 4.01 -19.27
N ILE A 343 -7.56 3.70 -19.84
CA ILE A 343 -8.86 4.04 -19.29
C ILE A 343 -9.59 2.76 -18.94
N TRP A 344 -9.93 2.59 -17.67
CA TRP A 344 -10.69 1.46 -17.17
C TRP A 344 -12.11 1.91 -16.86
N THR A 345 -13.08 1.20 -17.41
CA THR A 345 -14.49 1.42 -17.09
C THR A 345 -15.08 0.19 -16.45
N SER A 346 -16.23 0.37 -15.80
CA SER A 346 -17.12 -0.76 -15.54
C SER A 346 -17.77 -1.25 -16.85
N THR A 347 -18.60 -2.28 -16.77
CA THR A 347 -19.41 -2.77 -17.89
C THR A 347 -20.79 -2.10 -18.00
N MET A 348 -21.08 -1.12 -17.13
CA MET A 348 -22.39 -0.45 -17.07
C MET A 348 -22.46 0.73 -18.06
N PRO A 349 -23.60 0.96 -18.74
CA PRO A 349 -23.72 1.97 -19.80
C PRO A 349 -23.24 3.37 -19.39
N GLN A 350 -23.58 3.81 -18.19
CA GLN A 350 -23.15 5.09 -17.63
C GLN A 350 -21.63 5.31 -17.74
N THR A 351 -20.82 4.32 -17.33
CA THR A 351 -19.36 4.47 -17.28
C THR A 351 -18.74 4.31 -18.67
N THR A 352 -19.27 3.40 -19.48
CA THR A 352 -18.78 3.17 -20.85
C THR A 352 -19.09 4.37 -21.76
N GLN A 353 -20.28 4.95 -21.67
CA GLN A 353 -20.65 6.17 -22.39
C GLN A 353 -19.83 7.38 -21.93
N THR A 354 -19.53 7.48 -20.63
CA THR A 354 -18.67 8.56 -20.11
C THR A 354 -17.26 8.50 -20.72
N ALA A 355 -16.74 7.30 -20.97
CA ALA A 355 -15.43 7.09 -21.57
C ALA A 355 -15.43 7.09 -23.12
N LEU A 356 -16.59 7.20 -23.76
CA LEU A 356 -16.72 7.01 -25.21
C LEU A 356 -15.90 8.04 -26.00
N GLY A 357 -15.87 9.29 -25.54
CA GLY A 357 -15.21 10.40 -26.22
C GLY A 357 -13.67 10.38 -26.18
N PHE A 358 -13.04 9.44 -25.46
CA PHE A 358 -11.58 9.33 -25.44
C PHE A 358 -11.03 8.71 -26.73
N CYS A 359 -10.04 9.37 -27.33
CA CYS A 359 -9.41 8.95 -28.57
C CYS A 359 -8.62 7.63 -28.40
N GLU A 360 -8.94 6.61 -29.20
CA GLU A 360 -8.31 5.28 -29.14
C GLU A 360 -6.84 5.26 -29.54
N LYS A 361 -6.38 6.27 -30.29
CA LYS A 361 -4.96 6.42 -30.63
C LYS A 361 -4.11 6.88 -29.46
N LEU A 362 -4.72 7.55 -28.47
CA LEU A 362 -4.03 8.13 -27.32
C LEU A 362 -4.32 7.37 -26.02
N PHE A 363 -5.48 6.71 -25.94
CA PHE A 363 -5.96 6.05 -24.74
C PHE A 363 -6.43 4.63 -25.02
N THR A 364 -5.79 3.66 -24.39
CA THR A 364 -6.23 2.26 -24.41
C THR A 364 -7.39 2.08 -23.45
N LYS A 365 -8.56 1.69 -23.95
CA LYS A 365 -9.77 1.46 -23.15
C LYS A 365 -9.93 -0.02 -22.77
N LEU A 366 -10.17 -0.30 -21.49
CA LEU A 366 -10.46 -1.64 -20.97
C LEU A 366 -11.74 -1.61 -20.12
N GLN A 367 -12.61 -2.59 -20.32
CA GLN A 367 -13.81 -2.76 -19.51
C GLN A 367 -13.61 -3.89 -18.51
N MET A 368 -13.97 -3.64 -17.24
CA MET A 368 -13.78 -4.61 -16.17
C MET A 368 -15.07 -4.77 -15.38
N LYS A 369 -15.64 -5.97 -15.38
CA LYS A 369 -16.84 -6.29 -14.58
C LYS A 369 -16.60 -6.10 -13.07
N THR A 370 -15.36 -6.28 -12.62
CA THR A 370 -14.96 -6.03 -11.23
C THR A 370 -15.09 -4.56 -10.82
N LEU A 371 -15.24 -3.62 -11.76
CA LEU A 371 -15.50 -2.20 -11.51
C LEU A 371 -16.99 -1.83 -11.57
N ASP A 372 -17.90 -2.80 -11.75
CA ASP A 372 -19.35 -2.53 -11.68
C ASP A 372 -19.75 -2.04 -10.29
N ASP A 373 -20.85 -1.29 -10.22
CA ASP A 373 -21.33 -0.74 -8.95
C ASP A 373 -21.64 -1.86 -7.94
N LEU A 374 -21.76 -1.48 -6.68
CA LEU A 374 -22.18 -2.39 -5.62
C LEU A 374 -23.59 -2.90 -5.93
N ASN A 375 -23.73 -4.22 -6.01
CA ASN A 375 -25.01 -4.82 -6.37
C ASN A 375 -26.02 -4.72 -5.21
N ALA A 376 -27.09 -3.96 -5.45
CA ALA A 376 -28.19 -3.76 -4.49
C ALA A 376 -29.20 -4.92 -4.47
N GLY A 377 -28.98 -5.98 -5.26
CA GLY A 377 -29.84 -7.16 -5.32
C GLY A 377 -31.29 -6.78 -5.65
N ASP A 378 -32.23 -7.25 -4.84
CA ASP A 378 -33.68 -7.04 -5.07
C ASP A 378 -34.08 -5.56 -4.94
N MET A 379 -33.23 -4.72 -4.31
CA MET A 379 -33.50 -3.30 -4.12
C MET A 379 -33.06 -2.44 -5.31
N ALA A 380 -32.48 -3.05 -6.35
CA ALA A 380 -32.03 -2.33 -7.54
C ALA A 380 -33.21 -1.69 -8.28
N GLY A 381 -33.12 -0.39 -8.53
CA GLY A 381 -34.13 0.44 -9.20
C GLY A 381 -35.02 1.23 -8.27
N LEU A 382 -34.93 0.99 -6.97
CA LEU A 382 -35.68 1.76 -5.99
C LEU A 382 -34.88 2.99 -5.55
N THR A 383 -35.60 4.03 -5.13
CA THR A 383 -34.99 5.13 -4.38
C THR A 383 -34.82 4.74 -2.92
N PHE A 384 -33.96 5.43 -2.18
CA PHE A 384 -33.83 5.18 -0.73
C PHE A 384 -35.14 5.44 0.04
N GLU A 385 -35.97 6.38 -0.42
CA GLU A 385 -37.28 6.67 0.16
C GLU A 385 -38.30 5.55 -0.10
N GLU A 386 -38.30 5.00 -1.32
CA GLU A 386 -39.10 3.83 -1.69
C GLU A 386 -38.69 2.61 -0.83
N ILE A 387 -37.39 2.39 -0.60
CA ILE A 387 -36.90 1.30 0.26
C ILE A 387 -37.29 1.52 1.71
N ALA A 388 -37.16 2.75 2.23
CA ALA A 388 -37.54 3.07 3.60
C ALA A 388 -39.04 2.82 3.86
N THR A 389 -39.89 3.05 2.86
CA THR A 389 -41.34 2.85 2.95
C THR A 389 -41.74 1.40 2.74
N SER A 390 -41.21 0.75 1.70
CA SER A 390 -41.59 -0.63 1.33
C SER A 390 -40.93 -1.70 2.20
N GLN A 391 -39.68 -1.46 2.64
CA GLN A 391 -38.87 -2.42 3.41
C GLN A 391 -38.07 -1.71 4.52
N PRO A 392 -38.75 -1.19 5.57
CA PRO A 392 -38.12 -0.41 6.63
C PRO A 392 -37.03 -1.19 7.40
N ALA A 393 -37.18 -2.51 7.53
CA ALA A 393 -36.19 -3.37 8.15
C ALA A 393 -34.85 -3.38 7.38
N VAL A 394 -34.91 -3.49 6.05
CA VAL A 394 -33.74 -3.42 5.14
C VAL A 394 -33.04 -2.07 5.28
N TYR A 395 -33.81 -0.98 5.23
CA TYR A 395 -33.29 0.37 5.36
C TYR A 395 -32.56 0.59 6.70
N THR A 396 -33.19 0.17 7.80
CA THR A 396 -32.65 0.33 9.16
C THR A 396 -31.40 -0.50 9.38
N ALA A 397 -31.42 -1.79 9.01
CA ALA A 397 -30.27 -2.68 9.15
C ALA A 397 -29.05 -2.17 8.37
N ARG A 398 -29.27 -1.67 7.15
CA ARG A 398 -28.19 -1.06 6.36
C ARG A 398 -27.64 0.20 6.99
N LYS A 399 -28.50 1.06 7.56
CA LYS A 399 -28.06 2.29 8.22
C LYS A 399 -27.21 2.00 9.45
N GLN A 400 -27.52 0.93 10.20
CA GLN A 400 -26.78 0.51 11.39
C GLN A 400 -25.45 -0.16 11.06
N HIS A 401 -25.41 -1.05 10.05
CA HIS A 401 -24.23 -1.87 9.76
C HIS A 401 -23.75 -1.72 8.31
N LYS A 402 -23.59 -0.50 7.82
CA LYS A 402 -23.36 -0.20 6.40
C LYS A 402 -22.19 -0.97 5.75
N LEU A 403 -21.11 -1.24 6.47
CA LEU A 403 -19.95 -1.99 5.96
C LEU A 403 -20.28 -3.47 5.72
N LEU A 404 -20.90 -4.12 6.71
CA LEU A 404 -21.15 -5.57 6.76
C LEU A 404 -22.51 -5.95 6.17
N TYR A 405 -23.43 -5.00 6.06
CA TYR A 405 -24.77 -5.21 5.53
C TYR A 405 -24.70 -5.64 4.06
N ARG A 406 -25.14 -6.87 3.81
CA ARG A 406 -25.28 -7.43 2.47
C ARG A 406 -26.70 -7.16 1.98
N TRP A 407 -26.83 -6.55 0.81
CA TRP A 407 -28.15 -6.37 0.20
C TRP A 407 -28.85 -7.73 -0.03
N PRO A 408 -30.19 -7.79 0.17
CA PRO A 408 -30.95 -9.00 -0.09
C PRO A 408 -31.07 -9.27 -1.59
N GLY A 409 -31.31 -10.53 -1.94
CA GLY A 409 -31.55 -10.92 -3.33
C GLY A 409 -30.35 -11.50 -4.05
N LEU A 410 -30.58 -11.83 -5.32
CA LEU A 410 -29.59 -12.53 -6.14
C LEU A 410 -28.34 -11.66 -6.39
N GLY A 411 -27.20 -12.11 -5.88
CA GLY A 411 -25.92 -11.44 -6.07
C GLY A 411 -25.77 -10.13 -5.30
N GLY A 412 -26.63 -9.85 -4.31
CA GLY A 412 -26.47 -8.70 -3.43
C GLY A 412 -25.12 -8.69 -2.72
N GLU A 413 -24.50 -7.51 -2.63
CA GLU A 413 -23.15 -7.32 -2.09
C GLU A 413 -23.16 -6.44 -0.83
N CYS A 414 -22.22 -6.68 0.07
CA CYS A 414 -21.78 -5.71 1.07
C CYS A 414 -20.46 -5.05 0.63
N TYR A 415 -19.95 -4.09 1.42
CA TYR A 415 -18.66 -3.46 1.12
C TYR A 415 -17.48 -4.42 1.25
N VAL A 416 -17.56 -5.43 2.12
CA VAL A 416 -16.52 -6.47 2.25
C VAL A 416 -16.47 -7.34 0.99
N ASP A 417 -17.61 -7.67 0.38
CA ASP A 417 -17.64 -8.37 -0.91
C ASP A 417 -17.02 -7.52 -2.01
N LEU A 418 -17.33 -6.21 -2.00
CA LEU A 418 -16.77 -5.25 -2.95
C LEU A 418 -15.24 -5.13 -2.82
N ILE A 419 -14.70 -5.11 -1.59
CA ILE A 419 -13.25 -5.17 -1.33
C ILE A 419 -12.65 -6.44 -1.94
N SER A 420 -13.26 -7.60 -1.67
CA SER A 420 -12.79 -8.89 -2.22
C SER A 420 -12.79 -8.89 -3.75
N ARG A 421 -13.85 -8.35 -4.37
CA ARG A 421 -14.00 -8.19 -5.83
C ARG A 421 -12.99 -7.23 -6.44
N LEU A 422 -12.62 -6.16 -5.73
CA LEU A 422 -11.67 -5.14 -6.21
C LEU A 422 -10.22 -5.51 -5.93
N ARG A 423 -9.93 -6.56 -5.16
CA ARG A 423 -8.55 -7.00 -4.88
C ARG A 423 -7.71 -7.21 -6.16
N PRO A 424 -8.19 -7.88 -7.23
CA PRO A 424 -7.42 -7.98 -8.48
C PRO A 424 -7.19 -6.63 -9.17
N VAL A 425 -8.13 -5.68 -9.01
CA VAL A 425 -7.97 -4.31 -9.53
C VAL A 425 -6.85 -3.58 -8.80
N ILE A 426 -6.81 -3.68 -7.46
CA ILE A 426 -5.71 -3.11 -6.67
C ILE A 426 -4.36 -3.70 -7.07
N LEU A 427 -4.28 -5.02 -7.26
CA LEU A 427 -3.04 -5.68 -7.70
C LEU A 427 -2.61 -5.17 -9.08
N GLU A 428 -3.53 -5.06 -10.03
CA GLU A 428 -3.21 -4.51 -11.36
C GLU A 428 -2.81 -3.03 -11.28
N LEU A 429 -3.47 -2.22 -10.44
CA LEU A 429 -3.09 -0.82 -10.21
C LEU A 429 -1.69 -0.71 -9.62
N GLU A 430 -1.33 -1.56 -8.66
CA GLU A 430 0.00 -1.62 -8.07
C GLU A 430 1.04 -2.17 -9.05
N ARG A 431 0.66 -3.02 -10.02
CA ARG A 431 1.55 -3.58 -11.07
C ARG A 431 1.84 -2.60 -12.19
N ARG A 432 0.88 -1.75 -12.53
CA ARG A 432 1.00 -0.78 -13.63
C ARG A 432 2.07 0.27 -13.33
N LYS A 433 2.86 0.59 -14.36
CA LYS A 433 3.88 1.65 -14.31
C LYS A 433 3.40 2.95 -14.98
N ASP A 434 2.38 2.84 -15.82
CA ASP A 434 1.82 3.90 -16.65
C ASP A 434 0.62 4.60 -16.02
N HIS A 435 0.14 5.67 -16.63
CA HIS A 435 -1.03 6.40 -16.15
C HIS A 435 -2.32 5.60 -16.34
N VAL A 436 -3.26 5.77 -15.42
CA VAL A 436 -4.58 5.14 -15.50
C VAL A 436 -5.68 6.09 -15.08
N LEU A 437 -6.81 6.05 -15.79
CA LEU A 437 -8.07 6.67 -15.41
C LEU A 437 -9.12 5.58 -15.19
N LEU A 438 -9.73 5.58 -14.02
CA LEU A 438 -10.87 4.74 -13.68
C LEU A 438 -12.14 5.58 -13.75
N VAL A 439 -13.08 5.16 -14.60
CA VAL A 439 -14.45 5.69 -14.65
C VAL A 439 -15.40 4.62 -14.11
N THR A 440 -15.88 4.81 -12.90
CA THR A 440 -16.63 3.78 -12.15
C THR A 440 -17.78 4.42 -11.35
N HIS A 441 -18.12 3.84 -10.20
CA HIS A 441 -19.29 4.17 -9.40
C HIS A 441 -18.91 4.58 -7.99
N ARG A 442 -19.78 5.32 -7.31
CA ARG A 442 -19.46 5.93 -6.01
C ARG A 442 -19.04 4.92 -4.94
N ALA A 443 -19.66 3.73 -4.91
CA ALA A 443 -19.27 2.69 -3.95
C ALA A 443 -17.87 2.12 -4.26
N VAL A 444 -17.55 1.94 -5.55
CA VAL A 444 -16.23 1.47 -6.02
C VAL A 444 -15.16 2.53 -5.75
N VAL A 445 -15.41 3.79 -6.11
CA VAL A 445 -14.51 4.93 -5.81
C VAL A 445 -14.20 4.97 -4.32
N ARG A 446 -15.21 4.77 -3.48
CA ARG A 446 -15.04 4.76 -2.03
C ARG A 446 -14.07 3.66 -1.58
N VAL A 447 -14.25 2.44 -2.05
CA VAL A 447 -13.38 1.30 -1.69
C VAL A 447 -11.96 1.44 -2.26
N LEU A 448 -11.80 2.04 -3.44
CA LEU A 448 -10.47 2.30 -4.00
C LEU A 448 -9.74 3.39 -3.20
N LEU A 449 -10.43 4.47 -2.83
CA LEU A 449 -9.84 5.54 -2.03
C LEU A 449 -9.44 5.05 -0.64
N SER A 450 -10.23 4.17 -0.01
CA SER A 450 -9.86 3.63 1.30
C SER A 450 -8.55 2.83 1.27
N TYR A 451 -8.28 2.10 0.19
CA TYR A 451 -7.00 1.42 0.00
C TYR A 451 -5.85 2.43 -0.09
N PHE A 452 -5.96 3.40 -1.00
CA PHE A 452 -4.85 4.31 -1.29
C PHE A 452 -4.55 5.24 -0.11
N LEU A 453 -5.59 5.73 0.57
CA LEU A 453 -5.48 6.66 1.67
C LEU A 453 -5.30 5.99 3.04
N ASP A 454 -5.17 4.66 3.09
CA ASP A 454 -4.95 3.90 4.34
C ASP A 454 -6.05 4.17 5.39
N LEU A 455 -7.31 4.22 4.94
CA LEU A 455 -8.45 4.48 5.82
C LEU A 455 -8.82 3.25 6.65
N ARG A 456 -9.30 3.47 7.88
CA ARG A 456 -9.78 2.38 8.73
C ARG A 456 -11.13 1.88 8.23
N ARG A 457 -11.54 0.72 8.78
CA ARG A 457 -12.81 0.07 8.44
C ARG A 457 -14.02 0.97 8.71
N ASP A 458 -13.99 1.69 9.84
CA ASP A 458 -15.07 2.57 10.25
C ASP A 458 -15.16 3.81 9.34
N ASP A 459 -14.02 4.40 9.00
CA ASP A 459 -13.93 5.55 8.09
C ASP A 459 -14.51 5.23 6.71
N LEU A 460 -14.29 4.01 6.21
CA LEU A 460 -14.87 3.54 4.94
C LEU A 460 -16.40 3.58 4.97
N ALA A 461 -17.02 3.18 6.09
CA ALA A 461 -18.48 3.16 6.21
C ALA A 461 -19.06 4.57 6.18
N GLU A 462 -18.37 5.55 6.77
CA GLU A 462 -18.83 6.92 6.91
C GLU A 462 -18.52 7.78 5.68
N MET A 463 -17.47 7.47 4.93
CA MET A 463 -16.98 8.28 3.81
C MET A 463 -18.08 8.65 2.80
N VAL A 464 -18.27 9.94 2.55
CA VAL A 464 -19.23 10.45 1.56
C VAL A 464 -18.48 10.97 0.34
N ILE A 465 -18.67 10.30 -0.80
CA ILE A 465 -18.16 10.77 -2.10
C ILE A 465 -19.29 11.55 -2.79
N PRO A 466 -19.20 12.88 -2.97
CA PRO A 466 -20.25 13.65 -3.64
C PRO A 466 -20.31 13.32 -5.14
N LYS A 467 -21.46 13.59 -5.76
CA LYS A 467 -21.58 13.55 -7.23
C LYS A 467 -20.66 14.61 -7.83
N ASN A 468 -20.17 14.39 -9.06
CA ASN A 468 -19.38 15.36 -9.82
C ASN A 468 -17.98 15.67 -9.25
N TRP A 469 -17.39 14.72 -8.51
CA TRP A 469 -16.00 14.81 -8.03
C TRP A 469 -15.11 13.76 -8.67
N GLY A 470 -13.84 14.12 -8.84
CA GLY A 470 -12.79 13.19 -9.25
C GLY A 470 -11.51 13.40 -8.48
N PHE A 471 -10.66 12.37 -8.51
CA PHE A 471 -9.48 12.28 -7.66
C PHE A 471 -8.26 11.92 -8.50
N CYS A 472 -7.11 12.51 -8.16
CA CYS A 472 -5.80 12.15 -8.68
C CYS A 472 -4.95 11.64 -7.53
N LEU A 473 -4.42 10.43 -7.68
CA LEU A 473 -3.53 9.80 -6.73
C LEU A 473 -2.17 9.61 -7.40
N LYS A 474 -1.11 10.12 -6.78
CA LYS A 474 0.27 9.91 -7.21
C LYS A 474 1.01 9.16 -6.11
N PRO A 475 1.28 7.86 -6.27
CA PRO A 475 2.06 7.10 -5.30
C PRO A 475 3.45 7.72 -5.11
N THR A 476 3.85 7.92 -3.86
CA THR A 476 5.19 8.39 -3.48
C THR A 476 5.81 7.43 -2.46
N PRO A 477 7.13 7.51 -2.19
CA PRO A 477 7.77 6.67 -1.17
C PRO A 477 7.20 6.79 0.25
N TYR A 478 6.52 7.89 0.61
CA TYR A 478 5.96 8.10 1.95
C TYR A 478 4.44 8.01 2.04
N GLY A 479 3.76 7.80 0.92
CA GLY A 479 2.31 7.80 0.88
C GLY A 479 1.80 8.13 -0.51
N ILE A 480 0.84 9.04 -0.59
CA ILE A 480 0.18 9.41 -1.83
C ILE A 480 -0.01 10.92 -1.86
N ASP A 481 0.45 11.55 -2.94
CA ASP A 481 0.02 12.91 -3.26
C ASP A 481 -1.39 12.83 -3.86
N PHE A 482 -2.34 13.44 -3.16
CA PHE A 482 -3.76 13.39 -3.45
C PHE A 482 -4.25 14.76 -3.88
N SER A 483 -5.02 14.80 -4.96
CA SER A 483 -5.71 16.00 -5.42
C SER A 483 -7.17 15.66 -5.74
N ALA A 484 -8.10 16.54 -5.37
CA ALA A 484 -9.52 16.37 -5.67
C ALA A 484 -10.01 17.51 -6.57
N TYR A 485 -10.93 17.19 -7.47
CA TYR A 485 -11.47 18.10 -8.45
C TYR A 485 -13.00 18.06 -8.43
N SER A 486 -13.63 19.23 -8.39
CA SER A 486 -15.08 19.37 -8.52
C SER A 486 -15.44 19.79 -9.95
N TYR A 487 -16.48 19.17 -10.52
CA TYR A 487 -17.03 19.60 -11.79
C TYR A 487 -18.04 20.73 -11.58
N ARG A 488 -17.88 21.81 -12.36
CA ARG A 488 -18.73 22.99 -12.37
C ARG A 488 -19.61 22.94 -13.63
N PRO A 489 -20.92 22.61 -13.51
CA PRO A 489 -21.79 22.48 -14.67
C PRO A 489 -21.94 23.77 -15.48
N GLU A 490 -21.85 24.93 -14.83
CA GLU A 490 -22.03 26.24 -15.45
C GLU A 490 -20.90 26.57 -16.44
N SER A 491 -19.67 26.21 -16.09
CA SER A 491 -18.48 26.43 -16.93
C SER A 491 -18.07 25.20 -17.73
N GLY A 492 -18.59 24.01 -17.41
CA GLY A 492 -18.18 22.74 -18.04
C GLY A 492 -16.72 22.39 -17.76
N THR A 493 -16.21 22.71 -16.57
CA THR A 493 -14.80 22.50 -16.20
C THR A 493 -14.63 21.79 -14.86
N PHE A 494 -13.53 21.07 -14.72
CA PHE A 494 -13.09 20.51 -13.43
C PHE A 494 -12.12 21.49 -12.76
N CYS A 495 -12.41 21.86 -11.52
CA CYS A 495 -11.61 22.79 -10.73
C CYS A 495 -10.94 22.05 -9.58
N LEU A 496 -9.65 22.30 -9.35
CA LEU A 496 -8.93 21.79 -8.19
C LEU A 496 -9.54 22.37 -6.92
N GLU A 497 -9.79 21.51 -5.93
CA GLU A 497 -10.36 21.90 -4.64
C GLU A 497 -9.26 21.81 -3.56
N PRO A 498 -8.68 22.93 -3.12
CA PRO A 498 -7.62 22.94 -2.11
C PRO A 498 -8.15 22.40 -0.76
N GLY A 499 -7.33 21.62 -0.06
CA GLY A 499 -7.68 21.10 1.28
C GLY A 499 -8.85 20.10 1.28
N ALA A 500 -9.24 19.57 0.12
CA ALA A 500 -10.34 18.63 -0.01
C ALA A 500 -10.16 17.32 0.78
N GLN A 501 -8.93 16.97 1.18
CA GLN A 501 -8.71 15.84 2.08
C GLN A 501 -9.54 15.99 3.37
N ASN A 502 -9.47 17.14 4.03
CA ASN A 502 -10.21 17.38 5.27
C ASN A 502 -11.75 17.42 5.07
N LYS A 503 -12.22 17.58 3.82
CA LYS A 503 -13.66 17.55 3.50
C LYS A 503 -14.23 16.13 3.38
N PHE A 504 -13.40 15.16 3.02
CA PHE A 504 -13.83 13.78 2.80
C PHE A 504 -13.45 12.84 3.93
N PHE A 505 -12.53 13.26 4.80
CA PHE A 505 -11.90 12.42 5.82
C PHE A 505 -11.99 13.12 7.18
N PRO A 506 -12.64 12.52 8.20
CA PRO A 506 -12.47 12.96 9.58
C PRO A 506 -10.99 12.79 9.98
N SER A 507 -10.50 13.73 10.80
CA SER A 507 -9.11 13.82 11.26
C SER A 507 -8.67 12.67 12.15
#